data_AF-A0A1B7W578-F1
#
_entry.id   AF-A0A1B7W578-F1
#
_cell.length_a   1.000
_cell.length_b   1.000
_cell.length_c   1.000
_cell.angle_alpha   90.00
_cell.angle_beta   90.00
_cell.angle_gamma   90.00
#
_symmetry.space_group_name_H-M   'P 1'
#
loop_
_entity.id
_entity.type
_entity.pdbx_description
1 polymer ?
#
loop_
_entity_poly.entity_id
_entity_poly.type
_entity_poly.pdbx_seq_one_letter_code
_entity_poly.pdbx_strand_id
1 'polypeptide(L)'
;MTAIARRRQSFAMLRALLAALSLGFAAATPASAASPAPSGWVAAIPSVPRLPDLGDLTVQNSAGIALHGFDPVAYFAEGRAVSGKERHEWLHEGVIERCPRSSAWNMNLVVVKKATAPNSPPKFRVCIDPRPINRVTPNDPHPLPHILDYLDDACGAVVFSSLDLKGSFHQFEVFPPHRDYLAFTWASVQYRFRRGPFGLKALAGQFQRVMSDILGDLPYVRVYIDDIIVFSLSLAEHTVHLTEVLVRLNRHRLRVQPPKCRLFRPAVPYLGHVVSGSGIRIAASRVAEIGDVERPTSGAQLQAFLGMVNFVRAFIPCLATLAAPLDALRLTKSIDLNDRSVWTESCDEAFVAIKNALAAAPVLAKPDWAAPFYVATDASAVGLGAVLFQGSRDSPRYIVCVSRALSTSERNYSATKRELLGLIFALRK
;
A
#
# COMPACT_ATOMS: atom_id res chain seq x y z
N MET A 1 10.82 -13.50 42.51
CA MET A 1 10.19 -14.48 41.58
C MET A 1 9.35 -13.78 40.49
N THR A 2 9.87 -12.78 39.76
CA THR A 2 8.98 -11.77 39.11
C THR A 2 9.34 -11.25 37.70
N ALA A 3 10.30 -11.83 36.98
CA ALA A 3 10.51 -11.51 35.54
C ALA A 3 10.42 -12.75 34.64
N ILE A 4 10.85 -13.91 35.17
CA ILE A 4 10.85 -15.20 34.45
C ILE A 4 9.42 -15.78 34.37
N ALA A 5 8.58 -15.58 35.40
CA ALA A 5 7.18 -16.02 35.39
C ALA A 5 6.33 -15.25 34.36
N ARG A 6 6.53 -13.93 34.25
CA ARG A 6 5.86 -13.09 33.23
C ARG A 6 6.29 -13.49 31.81
N ARG A 7 7.58 -13.75 31.56
CA ARG A 7 8.06 -14.27 30.27
C ARG A 7 7.47 -15.64 29.93
N ARG A 8 7.34 -16.56 30.90
CA ARG A 8 6.73 -17.89 30.67
C ARG A 8 5.24 -17.81 30.35
N GLN A 9 4.47 -16.94 31.02
CA GLN A 9 3.06 -16.70 30.68
C GLN A 9 2.89 -16.04 29.30
N SER A 10 3.71 -15.06 28.93
CA SER A 10 3.67 -14.44 27.59
C SER A 10 4.02 -15.42 26.46
N PHE A 11 4.97 -16.34 26.68
CA PHE A 11 5.29 -17.39 25.70
C PHE A 11 4.19 -18.46 25.58
N ALA A 12 3.50 -18.78 26.68
CA ALA A 12 2.36 -19.69 26.65
C ALA A 12 1.16 -19.09 25.90
N MET A 13 0.90 -17.79 26.08
CA MET A 13 -0.17 -17.06 25.39
C MET A 13 0.13 -16.89 23.89
N LEU A 14 1.40 -16.60 23.52
CA LEU A 14 1.85 -16.55 22.13
C LEU A 14 1.74 -17.93 21.44
N ARG A 15 2.08 -19.02 22.16
CA ARG A 15 1.87 -20.40 21.67
C ARG A 15 0.39 -20.74 21.51
N ALA A 16 -0.48 -20.30 22.41
CA ALA A 16 -1.92 -20.51 22.29
C ALA A 16 -2.52 -19.75 21.10
N LEU A 17 -2.06 -18.51 20.83
CA LEU A 17 -2.51 -17.70 19.69
C LEU A 17 -2.02 -18.27 18.35
N LEU A 18 -0.77 -18.75 18.30
CA LEU A 18 -0.22 -19.48 17.15
C LEU A 18 -0.92 -20.84 16.96
N ALA A 19 -1.27 -21.54 18.04
CA ALA A 19 -2.01 -22.80 18.01
C ALA A 19 -3.45 -22.59 17.49
N ALA A 20 -4.13 -21.54 17.92
CA ALA A 20 -5.46 -21.17 17.42
C ALA A 20 -5.44 -20.83 15.91
N LEU A 21 -4.37 -20.18 15.43
CA LEU A 21 -4.15 -19.93 14.01
C LEU A 21 -3.86 -21.22 13.21
N SER A 22 -3.28 -22.25 13.83
CA SER A 22 -3.04 -23.57 13.21
C SER A 22 -4.22 -24.54 13.28
N LEU A 23 -5.08 -24.44 14.31
CA LEU A 23 -6.21 -25.36 14.52
C LEU A 23 -7.43 -25.04 13.64
N GLY A 24 -7.49 -23.85 13.03
CA GLY A 24 -8.46 -23.52 11.98
C GLY A 24 -8.22 -24.27 10.65
N PHE A 25 -7.23 -25.16 10.58
CA PHE A 25 -6.83 -25.91 9.37
C PHE A 25 -7.08 -27.42 9.44
N ALA A 26 -7.65 -27.96 10.52
CA ALA A 26 -8.05 -29.37 10.55
C ALA A 26 -9.35 -29.56 9.76
N ALA A 27 -9.23 -30.32 8.66
CA ALA A 27 -10.31 -30.64 7.74
C ALA A 27 -11.56 -31.16 8.46
N ALA A 28 -12.71 -30.54 8.18
CA ALA A 28 -14.01 -31.14 8.42
C ALA A 28 -14.23 -32.26 7.40
N THR A 29 -14.12 -33.51 7.84
CA THR A 29 -14.78 -34.66 7.22
C THR A 29 -15.96 -35.10 8.09
N PRO A 30 -17.07 -35.58 7.50
CA PRO A 30 -18.31 -35.78 8.22
C PRO A 30 -18.35 -37.18 8.85
N ALA A 31 -18.74 -37.27 10.12
CA ALA A 31 -19.20 -38.52 10.70
C ALA A 31 -20.24 -38.26 11.79
N SER A 32 -21.38 -38.94 11.65
CA SER A 32 -22.56 -38.91 12.50
C SER A 32 -22.37 -39.64 13.84
N ALA A 33 -22.95 -39.13 14.92
CA ALA A 33 -23.85 -39.83 15.87
C ALA A 33 -23.98 -39.08 17.21
N ALA A 34 -25.18 -39.17 17.81
CA ALA A 34 -25.69 -38.54 19.03
C ALA A 34 -24.85 -38.84 20.31
N SER A 35 -24.85 -38.08 21.42
CA SER A 35 -25.96 -37.62 22.30
C SER A 35 -25.39 -36.69 23.45
N PRO A 36 -26.14 -36.15 24.46
CA PRO A 36 -26.31 -34.70 24.64
C PRO A 36 -25.88 -34.05 26.00
N ALA A 37 -26.00 -32.70 26.03
CA ALA A 37 -26.17 -31.76 27.17
C ALA A 37 -24.90 -31.20 27.90
N PRO A 38 -24.92 -29.98 28.51
CA PRO A 38 -26.09 -29.17 28.86
C PRO A 38 -26.14 -27.73 28.33
N SER A 39 -27.38 -27.26 28.32
CA SER A 39 -27.91 -25.94 28.03
C SER A 39 -27.33 -24.81 28.86
N GLY A 40 -26.97 -23.72 28.19
CA GLY A 40 -26.78 -22.39 28.77
C GLY A 40 -26.12 -21.50 27.74
N TRP A 41 -26.74 -20.36 27.41
CA TRP A 41 -26.28 -19.34 26.45
C TRP A 41 -26.58 -19.60 24.96
N VAL A 42 -27.81 -19.97 24.62
CA VAL A 42 -28.37 -19.58 23.30
C VAL A 42 -29.09 -18.25 23.49
N ALA A 43 -28.32 -17.17 23.50
CA ALA A 43 -28.88 -15.87 23.14
C ALA A 43 -29.07 -15.90 21.61
N ALA A 44 -30.32 -15.82 21.17
CA ALA A 44 -30.72 -15.82 19.77
C ALA A 44 -29.82 -14.87 18.97
N ILE A 45 -29.13 -15.42 17.97
CA ILE A 45 -28.32 -14.66 17.00
C ILE A 45 -29.32 -13.86 16.14
N PRO A 46 -29.36 -12.53 16.23
CA PRO A 46 -30.10 -11.74 15.26
C PRO A 46 -29.46 -11.96 13.88
N SER A 47 -30.28 -12.10 12.84
CA SER A 47 -29.84 -12.25 11.46
C SER A 47 -28.75 -11.22 11.12
N VAL A 48 -27.55 -11.72 10.81
CA VAL A 48 -26.40 -10.92 10.38
C VAL A 48 -26.74 -10.27 9.03
N PRO A 49 -26.67 -8.94 8.90
CA PRO A 49 -26.80 -8.28 7.60
C PRO A 49 -25.72 -8.82 6.65
N ARG A 50 -26.08 -9.13 5.40
CA ARG A 50 -25.08 -9.42 4.36
C ARG A 50 -24.07 -8.27 4.31
N LEU A 51 -22.79 -8.60 4.09
CA LEU A 51 -21.80 -7.62 3.64
C LEU A 51 -22.43 -6.80 2.51
N PRO A 52 -22.27 -5.46 2.49
CA PRO A 52 -22.81 -4.65 1.41
C PRO A 52 -22.31 -5.21 0.08
N ASP A 53 -23.23 -5.46 -0.85
CA ASP A 53 -22.87 -5.71 -2.24
C ASP A 53 -21.92 -4.58 -2.67
N LEU A 54 -20.86 -4.90 -3.44
CA LEU A 54 -20.12 -3.88 -4.16
C LEU A 54 -21.16 -3.20 -5.06
N GLY A 55 -21.69 -2.06 -4.59
CA GLY A 55 -22.91 -1.46 -5.10
C GLY A 55 -22.84 -1.21 -6.61
N ASP A 56 -24.00 -0.97 -7.20
CA ASP A 56 -24.22 -0.72 -8.63
C ASP A 56 -23.09 0.10 -9.29
N LEU A 57 -22.08 -0.60 -9.80
CA LEU A 57 -21.27 -0.14 -10.91
C LEU A 57 -22.18 -0.13 -12.15
N THR A 58 -23.14 0.78 -12.22
CA THR A 58 -23.85 1.06 -13.45
C THR A 58 -22.82 1.54 -14.46
N VAL A 59 -22.32 0.61 -15.27
CA VAL A 59 -21.61 0.92 -16.50
C VAL A 59 -22.67 1.51 -17.42
N GLN A 60 -22.81 2.83 -17.41
CA GLN A 60 -23.62 3.51 -18.41
C GLN A 60 -22.93 3.32 -19.76
N ASN A 61 -23.42 2.36 -20.54
CA ASN A 61 -23.09 2.20 -21.94
C ASN A 61 -23.77 3.32 -22.74
N SER A 62 -23.30 4.56 -22.58
CA SER A 62 -23.75 5.71 -23.37
C SER A 62 -23.02 5.83 -24.72
N ALA A 63 -22.07 4.95 -24.99
CA ALA A 63 -21.41 4.81 -26.28
C ALA A 63 -21.25 3.34 -26.58
N GLY A 64 -22.03 2.79 -27.52
CA GLY A 64 -22.06 1.38 -27.93
C GLY A 64 -20.73 0.84 -28.47
N ILE A 65 -19.69 0.82 -27.64
CA ILE A 65 -18.39 0.24 -27.92
C ILE A 65 -18.46 -1.20 -27.40
N ALA A 66 -18.89 -2.10 -28.27
CA ALA A 66 -18.56 -3.50 -28.10
C ALA A 66 -17.03 -3.63 -28.12
N LEU A 67 -16.42 -4.00 -27.00
CA LEU A 67 -15.02 -4.46 -26.98
C LEU A 67 -14.98 -5.83 -27.67
N HIS A 68 -15.01 -5.81 -29.01
CA HIS A 68 -14.85 -7.00 -29.83
C HIS A 68 -13.52 -7.69 -29.51
N GLY A 69 -13.58 -9.02 -29.51
CA GLY A 69 -12.58 -9.93 -28.96
C GLY A 69 -11.14 -9.53 -29.25
N PHE A 70 -10.38 -9.32 -28.17
CA PHE A 70 -8.94 -9.42 -28.25
C PHE A 70 -8.55 -10.89 -28.41
N ASP A 71 -7.76 -11.19 -29.44
CA ASP A 71 -7.13 -12.49 -29.60
C ASP A 71 -6.28 -12.78 -28.34
N PRO A 72 -6.33 -14.01 -27.81
CA PRO A 72 -5.51 -14.38 -26.66
C PRO A 72 -4.04 -14.09 -26.99
N VAL A 73 -3.37 -13.29 -26.16
CA VAL A 73 -1.92 -13.08 -26.28
C VAL A 73 -1.24 -14.44 -26.34
N ALA A 74 -0.44 -14.67 -27.38
CA ALA A 74 0.33 -15.90 -27.53
C ALA A 74 1.29 -16.05 -26.34
N TYR A 75 0.92 -16.89 -25.39
CA TYR A 75 1.77 -17.18 -24.24
C TYR A 75 2.97 -18.02 -24.69
N PHE A 76 4.17 -17.63 -24.27
CA PHE A 76 5.32 -18.54 -24.20
C PHE A 76 4.94 -19.81 -23.42
N ALA A 77 5.57 -20.95 -23.71
CA ALA A 77 5.20 -22.25 -23.12
C ALA A 77 5.11 -22.24 -21.58
N GLU A 78 6.04 -21.54 -20.91
CA GLU A 78 6.04 -21.33 -19.45
C GLU A 78 4.83 -20.52 -18.97
N GLY A 79 4.42 -19.49 -19.71
CA GLY A 79 3.24 -18.68 -19.41
C GLY A 79 1.93 -19.49 -19.50
N ARG A 80 1.85 -20.47 -20.41
CA ARG A 80 0.71 -21.39 -20.49
C ARG A 80 0.63 -22.34 -19.30
N ALA A 81 1.77 -22.86 -18.85
CA ALA A 81 1.82 -23.75 -17.69
C ALA A 81 1.42 -23.03 -16.40
N VAL A 82 1.97 -21.82 -16.18
CA VAL A 82 1.64 -20.97 -15.02
C VAL A 82 0.16 -20.59 -15.03
N SER A 83 -0.34 -20.07 -16.16
CA SER A 83 -1.75 -19.68 -16.29
C SER A 83 -2.71 -20.85 -16.14
N GLY A 84 -2.32 -22.03 -16.64
CA GLY A 84 -3.07 -23.27 -16.43
C GLY A 84 -3.17 -23.66 -14.97
N LYS A 85 -2.05 -23.63 -14.22
CA LYS A 85 -2.03 -23.95 -12.79
C LYS A 85 -2.87 -22.97 -11.98
N GLU A 86 -2.63 -21.67 -12.16
CA GLU A 86 -3.34 -20.62 -11.41
C GLU A 86 -4.85 -20.62 -11.72
N ARG A 87 -5.25 -20.89 -12.96
CA ARG A 87 -6.66 -21.10 -13.32
C ARG A 87 -7.29 -22.27 -12.55
N HIS A 88 -6.61 -23.42 -12.43
CA HIS A 88 -7.14 -24.54 -11.66
C HIS A 88 -7.33 -24.18 -10.18
N GLU A 89 -6.37 -23.46 -9.60
CA GLU A 89 -6.45 -22.96 -8.23
C GLU A 89 -7.64 -21.98 -8.08
N TRP A 90 -7.80 -21.04 -9.01
CA TRP A 90 -8.92 -20.09 -9.00
C TRP A 90 -10.29 -20.76 -9.17
N LEU A 91 -10.41 -21.81 -10.00
CA LEU A 91 -11.64 -22.59 -10.11
C LEU A 91 -11.94 -23.32 -8.80
N HIS A 92 -10.94 -23.97 -8.22
CA HIS A 92 -11.07 -24.70 -6.95
C HIS A 92 -11.43 -23.77 -5.78
N GLU A 93 -10.83 -22.58 -5.71
CA GLU A 93 -11.12 -21.58 -4.67
C GLU A 93 -12.39 -20.74 -4.95
N GLY A 94 -13.07 -20.98 -6.10
CA GLY A 94 -14.28 -20.26 -6.49
C GLY A 94 -14.06 -18.79 -6.86
N VAL A 95 -12.83 -18.41 -7.22
CA VAL A 95 -12.45 -17.06 -7.69
C VAL A 95 -13.00 -16.81 -9.09
N ILE A 96 -12.95 -17.83 -9.94
CA ILE A 96 -13.50 -17.80 -11.30
C ILE A 96 -14.51 -18.93 -11.48
N GLU A 97 -15.37 -18.77 -12.47
CA GLU A 97 -16.30 -19.80 -12.92
C GLU A 97 -16.30 -19.86 -14.46
N ARG A 98 -16.73 -20.99 -15.02
CA ARG A 98 -16.98 -21.05 -16.48
C ARG A 98 -18.12 -20.10 -16.82
N CYS A 99 -17.99 -19.38 -17.94
CA CYS A 99 -19.09 -18.56 -18.41
C CYS A 99 -20.31 -19.45 -18.72
N PRO A 100 -21.49 -19.16 -18.17
CA PRO A 100 -22.70 -19.95 -18.44
C PRO A 100 -23.19 -19.79 -19.88
N ARG A 101 -22.84 -18.65 -20.51
CA ARG A 101 -23.09 -18.31 -21.91
C ARG A 101 -21.89 -17.52 -22.42
N SER A 102 -21.66 -17.50 -23.73
CA SER A 102 -20.60 -16.68 -24.31
C SER A 102 -20.83 -15.20 -23.96
N SER A 103 -19.88 -14.60 -23.24
CA SER A 103 -19.86 -13.17 -22.93
C SER A 103 -19.32 -12.40 -24.13
N ALA A 104 -19.95 -11.28 -24.43
CA ALA A 104 -19.45 -10.32 -25.42
C ALA A 104 -18.14 -9.64 -24.98
N TRP A 105 -17.78 -9.75 -23.70
CA TRP A 105 -16.56 -9.18 -23.13
C TRP A 105 -15.46 -10.25 -23.06
N ASN A 106 -14.22 -9.84 -23.29
CA ASN A 106 -13.07 -10.72 -23.15
C ASN A 106 -11.82 -9.91 -22.79
N MET A 107 -11.41 -10.00 -21.53
CA MET A 107 -10.17 -9.40 -21.03
C MET A 107 -8.97 -10.28 -21.35
N ASN A 108 -7.84 -9.62 -21.59
CA ASN A 108 -6.56 -10.32 -21.76
C ASN A 108 -6.01 -10.75 -20.41
N LEU A 109 -5.50 -11.98 -20.36
CA LEU A 109 -4.65 -12.43 -19.27
C LEU A 109 -3.18 -12.12 -19.63
N VAL A 110 -2.41 -11.73 -18.62
CA VAL A 110 -1.01 -11.34 -18.74
C VAL A 110 -0.24 -12.06 -17.66
N VAL A 111 0.88 -12.68 -18.01
CA VAL A 111 1.76 -13.35 -17.05
C VAL A 111 2.92 -12.42 -16.72
N VAL A 112 3.06 -12.07 -15.45
CA VAL A 112 4.09 -11.16 -14.96
C VAL A 112 5.05 -11.90 -14.05
N LYS A 113 6.35 -11.70 -14.23
CA LYS A 113 7.37 -12.25 -13.33
C LYS A 113 7.32 -11.50 -11.99
N LYS A 114 7.20 -12.23 -10.89
CA LYS A 114 7.33 -11.69 -9.54
C LYS A 114 8.81 -11.48 -9.24
N ALA A 115 9.14 -10.37 -8.59
CA ALA A 115 10.47 -10.18 -8.02
C ALA A 115 10.77 -11.31 -7.01
N THR A 116 11.85 -12.04 -7.26
CA THR A 116 12.33 -13.14 -6.42
C THR A 116 13.73 -12.84 -5.94
N ALA A 117 14.10 -13.35 -4.77
CA ALA A 117 15.46 -13.22 -4.27
C ALA A 117 16.47 -13.85 -5.27
N PRO A 118 17.72 -13.37 -5.29
CA PRO A 118 18.79 -14.00 -6.06
C PRO A 118 18.81 -15.52 -5.78
N ASN A 119 18.96 -16.33 -6.83
CA ASN A 119 19.00 -17.81 -6.77
C ASN A 119 17.68 -18.52 -6.37
N SER A 120 16.55 -17.82 -6.33
CA SER A 120 15.23 -18.46 -6.19
C SER A 120 14.62 -18.77 -7.57
N PRO A 121 13.85 -19.87 -7.72
CA PRO A 121 13.15 -20.15 -8.97
C PRO A 121 12.18 -19.00 -9.30
N PRO A 122 12.05 -18.62 -10.59
CA PRO A 122 11.20 -17.51 -11.00
C PRO A 122 9.75 -17.81 -10.62
N LYS A 123 9.13 -16.91 -9.87
CA LYS A 123 7.70 -16.96 -9.58
C LYS A 123 6.99 -16.07 -10.57
N PHE A 124 5.84 -16.52 -11.05
CA PHE A 124 5.00 -15.75 -11.97
C PHE A 124 3.65 -15.48 -11.30
N ARG A 125 2.97 -14.43 -11.76
CA ARG A 125 1.61 -14.06 -11.37
C ARG A 125 0.80 -13.85 -12.63
N VAL A 126 -0.38 -14.45 -12.69
CA VAL A 126 -1.36 -14.18 -13.73
C VAL A 126 -2.18 -12.96 -13.31
N CYS A 127 -2.23 -11.96 -14.17
CA CYS A 127 -3.01 -10.75 -14.01
C CYS A 127 -3.98 -10.62 -15.19
N ILE A 128 -5.08 -9.89 -14.99
CA ILE A 128 -5.88 -9.39 -16.10
C ILE A 128 -5.27 -8.08 -16.61
N ASP A 129 -5.52 -7.72 -17.86
CA ASP A 129 -5.31 -6.35 -18.35
C ASP A 129 -6.57 -5.52 -18.10
N PRO A 130 -6.58 -4.67 -17.05
CA PRO A 130 -7.78 -3.93 -16.67
C PRO A 130 -7.94 -2.63 -17.47
N ARG A 131 -7.01 -2.27 -18.37
CA ARG A 131 -7.01 -0.97 -19.05
C ARG A 131 -8.32 -0.69 -19.80
N PRO A 132 -8.91 -1.62 -20.57
CA PRO A 132 -10.16 -1.36 -21.28
C PRO A 132 -11.33 -1.10 -20.32
N ILE A 133 -11.50 -1.94 -19.30
CA ILE A 133 -12.59 -1.80 -18.33
C ILE A 133 -12.42 -0.57 -17.43
N ASN A 134 -11.18 -0.24 -17.05
CA ASN A 134 -10.87 0.95 -16.26
C ASN A 134 -11.17 2.26 -17.00
N ARG A 135 -11.24 2.27 -18.34
CA ARG A 135 -11.63 3.48 -19.11
C ARG A 135 -13.12 3.77 -19.02
N VAL A 136 -13.96 2.74 -18.95
CA VAL A 136 -15.42 2.86 -18.95
C VAL A 136 -16.03 2.80 -17.54
N THR A 137 -15.28 2.28 -16.56
CA THR A 137 -15.73 2.25 -15.17
C THR A 137 -15.64 3.66 -14.55
N PRO A 138 -16.61 4.10 -13.74
CA PRO A 138 -16.47 5.35 -12.97
C PRO A 138 -15.30 5.27 -11.98
N ASN A 139 -14.75 6.42 -11.57
CA ASN A 139 -13.80 6.45 -10.46
C ASN A 139 -14.58 6.33 -9.13
N ASP A 140 -14.06 5.56 -8.18
CA ASP A 140 -14.56 5.59 -6.80
C ASP A 140 -13.97 6.84 -6.11
N PRO A 141 -14.79 7.79 -5.64
CA PRO A 141 -14.30 9.00 -5.00
C PRO A 141 -13.84 8.77 -3.56
N HIS A 142 -13.91 7.55 -3.03
CA HIS A 142 -13.50 7.27 -1.65
C HIS A 142 -12.06 7.73 -1.41
N PRO A 143 -11.82 8.65 -0.46
CA PRO A 143 -10.50 9.19 -0.23
C PRO A 143 -9.61 8.10 0.35
N LEU A 144 -8.44 7.91 -0.28
CA LEU A 144 -7.39 7.13 0.35
C LEU A 144 -6.67 8.03 1.36
N PRO A 145 -6.41 7.51 2.58
CA PRO A 145 -5.70 8.26 3.59
C PRO A 145 -4.27 8.56 3.15
N HIS A 146 -3.75 9.71 3.57
CA HIS A 146 -2.35 10.03 3.35
C HIS A 146 -1.47 9.12 4.21
N ILE A 147 -0.44 8.54 3.60
CA ILE A 147 0.36 7.48 4.22
C ILE A 147 1.03 7.98 5.51
N LEU A 148 1.68 9.15 5.47
CA LEU A 148 2.41 9.66 6.63
C LEU A 148 1.51 9.89 7.83
N ASP A 149 0.29 10.38 7.63
CA ASP A 149 -0.68 10.62 8.71
C ASP A 149 -0.97 9.32 9.47
N TYR A 150 -1.13 8.20 8.73
CA TYR A 150 -1.33 6.88 9.32
C TYR A 150 -0.10 6.34 10.04
N LEU A 151 1.10 6.66 9.53
CA LEU A 151 2.35 6.27 10.20
C LEU A 151 2.57 7.11 11.47
N ASP A 152 2.22 8.39 11.45
CA ASP A 152 2.35 9.32 12.58
C ASP A 152 1.46 8.90 13.76
N ASP A 153 0.25 8.41 13.47
CA ASP A 153 -0.64 7.84 14.49
C ASP A 153 -0.01 6.61 15.19
N ALA A 154 0.71 5.79 14.42
CA ALA A 154 1.37 4.60 14.92
C ALA A 154 2.70 4.91 15.65
N CYS A 155 3.27 6.10 15.47
CA CYS A 155 4.50 6.50 16.12
C CYS A 155 4.39 6.52 17.64
N GLY A 156 5.49 6.20 18.32
CA GLY A 156 5.56 6.15 19.79
C GLY A 156 4.95 4.90 20.42
N ALA A 157 4.33 4.01 19.64
CA ALA A 157 3.98 2.68 20.12
C ALA A 157 5.22 1.81 20.36
N VAL A 158 5.10 0.85 21.28
CA VAL A 158 6.20 -0.04 21.67
C VAL A 158 6.14 -1.37 20.92
N VAL A 159 4.93 -1.79 20.54
CA VAL A 159 4.67 -3.08 19.91
C VAL A 159 3.78 -2.89 18.70
N PHE A 160 4.17 -3.54 17.60
CA PHE A 160 3.51 -3.47 16.32
C PHE A 160 3.22 -4.88 15.79
N SER A 161 2.10 -5.04 15.10
CA SER A 161 1.79 -6.20 14.28
C SER A 161 1.27 -5.76 12.92
N SER A 162 1.84 -6.32 11.84
CA SER A 162 1.32 -6.13 10.49
C SER A 162 0.61 -7.40 10.03
N LEU A 163 -0.61 -7.27 9.53
CA LEU A 163 -1.41 -8.37 8.98
C LEU A 163 -1.56 -8.20 7.47
N ASP A 164 -1.36 -9.29 6.73
CA ASP A 164 -1.57 -9.38 5.29
C ASP A 164 -2.79 -10.27 5.04
N LEU A 165 -3.72 -9.83 4.20
CA LEU A 165 -4.93 -10.58 3.87
C LEU A 165 -4.66 -11.60 2.75
N LYS A 166 -5.13 -12.85 2.92
CA LYS A 166 -4.96 -13.91 1.91
C LYS A 166 -5.77 -13.58 0.67
N GLY A 167 -5.07 -13.23 -0.42
CA GLY A 167 -5.71 -12.98 -1.71
C GLY A 167 -6.69 -11.81 -1.65
N SER A 168 -6.37 -10.78 -0.85
CA SER A 168 -7.07 -9.49 -0.69
C SER A 168 -8.37 -9.34 -1.48
N PHE A 169 -8.32 -8.90 -2.75
CA PHE A 169 -9.52 -8.65 -3.56
C PHE A 169 -10.33 -9.90 -3.93
N HIS A 170 -9.70 -11.07 -4.04
CA HIS A 170 -10.39 -12.35 -4.29
C HIS A 170 -11.28 -12.80 -3.12
N GLN A 171 -11.29 -12.08 -1.99
CA GLN A 171 -12.19 -12.36 -0.87
C GLN A 171 -13.58 -11.72 -1.07
N PHE A 172 -13.70 -10.74 -1.98
CA PHE A 172 -14.92 -10.01 -2.25
C PHE A 172 -15.61 -10.56 -3.50
N GLU A 173 -16.92 -10.78 -3.42
CA GLU A 173 -17.72 -11.20 -4.56
C GLU A 173 -18.04 -10.02 -5.47
N VAL A 174 -17.95 -10.25 -6.78
CA VAL A 174 -18.41 -9.32 -7.79
C VAL A 174 -19.93 -9.49 -7.92
N PHE A 175 -20.63 -8.36 -7.94
CA PHE A 175 -22.07 -8.31 -8.18
C PHE A 175 -22.43 -9.13 -9.43
N PRO A 176 -23.36 -10.11 -9.36
CA PRO A 176 -23.53 -11.10 -10.42
C PRO A 176 -23.71 -10.54 -11.85
N PRO A 177 -24.47 -9.44 -12.07
CA PRO A 177 -24.58 -8.80 -13.38
C PRO A 177 -23.27 -8.26 -13.95
N HIS A 178 -22.30 -7.88 -13.11
CA HIS A 178 -21.03 -7.30 -13.56
C HIS A 178 -19.96 -8.34 -13.85
N ARG A 179 -20.19 -9.62 -13.52
CA ARG A 179 -19.22 -10.70 -13.74
C ARG A 179 -18.91 -10.89 -15.23
N ASP A 180 -19.88 -10.63 -16.10
CA ASP A 180 -19.69 -10.78 -17.55
C ASP A 180 -18.66 -9.81 -18.12
N TYR A 181 -18.54 -8.60 -17.55
CA TYR A 181 -17.50 -7.62 -17.90
C TYR A 181 -16.09 -8.12 -17.59
N LEU A 182 -15.99 -9.07 -16.66
CA LEU A 182 -14.75 -9.69 -16.21
C LEU A 182 -14.50 -11.05 -16.84
N ALA A 183 -15.11 -11.32 -17.99
CA ALA A 183 -14.85 -12.54 -18.76
C ALA A 183 -13.44 -12.51 -19.38
N PHE A 184 -12.80 -13.67 -19.50
CA PHE A 184 -11.52 -13.88 -20.19
C PHE A 184 -11.50 -15.28 -20.82
N THR A 185 -10.65 -15.48 -21.82
CA THR A 185 -10.54 -16.76 -22.53
C THR A 185 -9.20 -17.43 -22.24
N TRP A 186 -9.24 -18.72 -21.89
CA TRP A 186 -8.06 -19.56 -21.74
C TRP A 186 -8.26 -20.88 -22.47
N ALA A 187 -7.33 -21.25 -23.36
CA ALA A 187 -7.38 -22.44 -24.22
C ALA A 187 -8.77 -22.71 -24.81
N SER A 188 -9.33 -21.70 -25.48
CA SER A 188 -10.64 -21.75 -26.15
C SER A 188 -11.85 -21.97 -25.25
N VAL A 189 -11.69 -21.82 -23.93
CA VAL A 189 -12.79 -21.83 -22.96
C VAL A 189 -12.88 -20.46 -22.29
N GLN A 190 -14.08 -19.89 -22.27
CA GLN A 190 -14.33 -18.62 -21.60
C GLN A 190 -14.68 -18.83 -20.12
N TYR A 191 -14.02 -18.05 -19.28
CA TYR A 191 -14.24 -17.99 -17.84
C TYR A 191 -14.59 -16.56 -17.45
N ARG A 192 -15.21 -16.37 -16.28
CA ARG A 192 -15.45 -15.06 -15.71
C ARG A 192 -15.07 -15.03 -14.24
N PHE A 193 -14.64 -13.86 -13.76
CA PHE A 193 -14.37 -13.67 -12.35
C PHE A 193 -15.66 -13.58 -11.54
N ARG A 194 -15.77 -14.42 -10.52
CA ARG A 194 -16.80 -14.33 -9.48
C ARG A 194 -16.35 -13.40 -8.34
N ARG A 195 -15.04 -13.28 -8.13
CA ARG A 195 -14.43 -12.45 -7.09
C ARG A 195 -13.52 -11.39 -7.70
N GLY A 196 -13.30 -10.29 -6.98
CA GLY A 196 -12.66 -9.08 -7.51
C GLY A 196 -11.23 -9.32 -8.02
N PRO A 197 -10.95 -9.24 -9.34
CA PRO A 197 -9.60 -9.46 -9.87
C PRO A 197 -8.69 -8.26 -9.59
N PHE A 198 -7.39 -8.51 -9.44
CA PHE A 198 -6.39 -7.45 -9.29
C PHE A 198 -6.35 -6.53 -10.52
N GLY A 199 -6.18 -5.22 -10.28
CA GLY A 199 -5.96 -4.21 -11.33
C GLY A 199 -7.17 -3.34 -11.68
N LEU A 200 -8.37 -3.69 -11.21
CA LEU A 200 -9.55 -2.82 -11.37
C LEU A 200 -9.42 -1.57 -10.51
N LYS A 201 -9.59 -0.39 -11.12
CA LYS A 201 -9.36 0.89 -10.45
C LYS A 201 -10.32 1.16 -9.28
N ALA A 202 -11.56 0.67 -9.37
CA ALA A 202 -12.59 0.91 -8.36
C ALA A 202 -12.38 0.07 -7.08
N LEU A 203 -11.68 -1.07 -7.18
CA LEU A 203 -11.59 -2.01 -6.06
C LEU A 203 -10.80 -1.45 -4.87
N ALA A 204 -9.78 -0.62 -5.11
CA ALA A 204 -8.99 -0.05 -4.02
C ALA A 204 -9.84 0.84 -3.09
N GLY A 205 -10.66 1.72 -3.66
CA GLY A 205 -11.56 2.59 -2.89
C GLY A 205 -12.65 1.82 -2.16
N GLN A 206 -13.27 0.84 -2.82
CA GLN A 206 -14.28 -0.02 -2.20
C GLN A 206 -13.69 -0.85 -1.05
N PHE A 207 -12.48 -1.40 -1.24
CA PHE A 207 -11.80 -2.18 -0.22
C PHE A 207 -11.43 -1.32 0.99
N GLN A 208 -10.86 -0.13 0.75
CA GLN A 208 -10.56 0.82 1.81
C GLN A 208 -11.81 1.16 2.62
N ARG A 209 -12.95 1.38 1.96
CA ARG A 209 -14.23 1.67 2.61
C ARG A 209 -14.67 0.53 3.53
N VAL A 210 -14.72 -0.69 3.01
CA VAL A 210 -15.11 -1.86 3.82
C VAL A 210 -14.17 -2.04 5.01
N MET A 211 -12.87 -1.91 4.80
CA MET A 211 -11.90 -2.06 5.89
C MET A 211 -12.03 -0.96 6.94
N SER A 212 -12.37 0.26 6.52
CA SER A 212 -12.64 1.39 7.42
C SER A 212 -13.94 1.16 8.20
N ASP A 213 -14.97 0.55 7.59
CA ASP A 213 -16.20 0.18 8.30
C ASP A 213 -15.96 -0.91 9.36
N ILE A 214 -15.02 -1.84 9.12
CA ILE A 214 -14.74 -2.95 10.04
C ILE A 214 -13.78 -2.55 11.18
N LEU A 215 -12.75 -1.77 10.87
CA LEU A 215 -11.62 -1.50 11.79
C LEU A 215 -11.35 -0.01 12.03
N GLY A 216 -12.00 0.91 11.30
CA GLY A 216 -11.66 2.34 11.31
C GLY A 216 -12.01 3.08 12.61
N ASP A 217 -12.90 2.52 13.43
CA ASP A 217 -13.21 3.00 14.79
C ASP A 217 -12.12 2.65 15.82
N LEU A 218 -11.18 1.76 15.48
CA LEU A 218 -10.14 1.32 16.41
C LEU A 218 -8.94 2.28 16.37
N PRO A 219 -8.66 3.04 17.45
CA PRO A 219 -7.60 4.06 17.44
C PRO A 219 -6.20 3.48 17.25
N TYR A 220 -6.00 2.21 17.63
CA TYR A 220 -4.75 1.46 17.57
C TYR A 220 -4.56 0.64 16.27
N VAL A 221 -5.41 0.89 15.26
CA VAL A 221 -5.36 0.22 13.96
C VAL A 221 -5.33 1.24 12.84
N ARG A 222 -4.49 1.02 11.84
CA ARG A 222 -4.58 1.72 10.55
C ARG A 222 -4.65 0.70 9.43
N VAL A 223 -5.49 0.97 8.45
CA VAL A 223 -5.70 0.08 7.30
C VAL A 223 -5.55 0.85 6.02
N TYR A 224 -4.63 0.41 5.16
CA TYR A 224 -4.45 0.94 3.83
C TYR A 224 -4.71 -0.16 2.81
N ILE A 225 -5.89 -0.12 2.21
CA ILE A 225 -6.41 -1.18 1.33
C ILE A 225 -6.33 -2.52 2.07
N ASP A 226 -5.39 -3.40 1.73
CA ASP A 226 -5.24 -4.74 2.29
C ASP A 226 -4.16 -4.86 3.37
N ASP A 227 -3.34 -3.83 3.54
CA ASP A 227 -2.32 -3.77 4.57
C ASP A 227 -2.94 -3.24 5.89
N ILE A 228 -2.83 -4.04 6.95
CA ILE A 228 -3.34 -3.67 8.29
C ILE A 228 -2.14 -3.57 9.24
N ILE A 229 -2.05 -2.47 9.97
CA ILE A 229 -1.11 -2.30 11.08
C ILE A 229 -1.87 -2.12 12.39
N VAL A 230 -1.47 -2.88 13.41
CA VAL A 230 -1.92 -2.76 14.79
C VAL A 230 -0.73 -2.29 15.61
N PHE A 231 -0.92 -1.32 16.50
CA PHE A 231 0.16 -0.77 17.32
C PHE A 231 -0.33 -0.49 18.75
N SER A 232 0.54 -0.63 19.75
CA SER A 232 0.14 -0.50 21.17
C SER A 232 1.30 -0.08 22.07
N LEU A 233 0.99 0.47 23.24
CA LEU A 233 1.99 0.97 24.19
C LEU A 233 2.56 -0.14 25.08
N SER A 234 1.86 -1.27 25.21
CA SER A 234 2.34 -2.43 25.94
C SER A 234 2.00 -3.76 25.25
N LEU A 235 2.76 -4.82 25.58
CA LEU A 235 2.49 -6.19 25.11
C LEU A 235 1.11 -6.71 25.55
N ALA A 236 0.65 -6.30 26.75
CA ALA A 236 -0.63 -6.73 27.30
C ALA A 236 -1.79 -6.11 26.51
N GLU A 237 -1.77 -4.80 26.31
CA GLU A 237 -2.72 -4.09 25.43
C GLU A 237 -2.68 -4.66 24.02
N HIS A 238 -1.48 -4.89 23.48
CA HIS A 238 -1.34 -5.40 22.12
C HIS A 238 -2.01 -6.75 21.91
N THR A 239 -2.00 -7.61 22.93
CA THR A 239 -2.68 -8.89 22.87
C THR A 239 -4.20 -8.71 22.78
N VAL A 240 -4.77 -7.79 23.56
CA VAL A 240 -6.20 -7.44 23.51
C VAL A 240 -6.58 -6.83 22.17
N HIS A 241 -5.81 -5.83 21.72
CA HIS A 241 -6.03 -5.13 20.44
C HIS A 241 -5.98 -6.08 19.25
N LEU A 242 -4.93 -6.92 19.17
CA LEU A 242 -4.78 -7.89 18.09
C LEU A 242 -5.88 -8.95 18.10
N THR A 243 -6.33 -9.38 19.29
CA THR A 243 -7.44 -10.33 19.42
C THR A 243 -8.74 -9.73 18.88
N GLU A 244 -9.05 -8.48 19.23
CA GLU A 244 -10.24 -7.79 18.73
C GLU A 244 -10.20 -7.66 17.20
N VAL A 245 -9.06 -7.26 16.63
CA VAL A 245 -8.89 -7.17 15.18
C VAL A 245 -9.15 -8.52 14.50
N LEU A 246 -8.56 -9.60 15.00
CA LEU A 246 -8.77 -10.94 14.44
C LEU A 246 -10.22 -11.42 14.58
N VAL A 247 -10.88 -11.11 15.70
CA VAL A 247 -12.31 -11.42 15.90
C VAL A 247 -13.17 -10.69 14.88
N ARG A 248 -12.94 -9.40 14.65
CA ARG A 248 -13.69 -8.63 13.64
C ARG A 248 -13.43 -9.13 12.22
N LEU A 249 -12.18 -9.39 11.85
CA LEU A 249 -11.87 -9.98 10.55
C LEU A 249 -12.60 -11.33 10.35
N ASN A 250 -12.59 -12.19 11.38
CA ASN A 250 -13.30 -13.48 11.33
C ASN A 250 -14.82 -13.31 11.21
N ARG A 251 -15.44 -12.35 11.91
CA ARG A 251 -16.88 -12.04 11.78
C ARG A 251 -17.27 -11.71 10.34
N HIS A 252 -16.39 -11.00 9.62
CA HIS A 252 -16.58 -10.65 8.21
C HIS A 252 -15.98 -11.67 7.23
N ARG A 253 -15.53 -12.84 7.71
CA ARG A 253 -14.94 -13.93 6.90
C ARG A 253 -13.70 -13.50 6.10
N LEU A 254 -13.00 -12.49 6.57
CA LEU A 254 -11.72 -12.04 6.02
C LEU A 254 -10.60 -12.92 6.55
N ARG A 255 -9.86 -13.53 5.64
CA ARG A 255 -8.76 -14.46 5.93
C ARG A 255 -7.44 -13.72 5.88
N VAL A 256 -6.65 -13.86 6.95
CA VAL A 256 -5.25 -13.43 6.99
C VAL A 256 -4.34 -14.47 6.35
N GLN A 257 -3.14 -14.07 5.93
CA GLN A 257 -2.08 -14.93 5.44
C GLN A 257 -0.97 -15.01 6.51
N PRO A 258 -1.02 -16.00 7.44
CA PRO A 258 -0.10 -16.06 8.58
C PRO A 258 1.40 -16.00 8.22
N PRO A 259 1.89 -16.67 7.15
CA PRO A 259 3.32 -16.62 6.80
C PRO A 259 3.86 -15.24 6.44
N LYS A 260 2.99 -14.30 6.07
CA LYS A 260 3.37 -12.92 5.76
C LYS A 260 3.09 -11.93 6.87
N CYS A 261 2.31 -12.34 7.88
CA CYS A 261 2.04 -11.51 9.04
C CYS A 261 3.32 -11.34 9.88
N ARG A 262 3.53 -10.16 10.44
CA ARG A 262 4.64 -9.89 11.37
C ARG A 262 4.02 -9.50 12.69
N LEU A 263 4.06 -10.40 13.68
CA LEU A 263 3.40 -10.19 14.96
C LEU A 263 4.39 -9.78 16.05
N PHE A 264 3.93 -8.93 16.97
CA PHE A 264 4.63 -8.52 18.20
C PHE A 264 6.07 -8.04 17.97
N ARG A 265 6.27 -7.13 17.02
CA ARG A 265 7.59 -6.58 16.68
C ARG A 265 7.78 -5.18 17.27
N PRO A 266 9.02 -4.78 17.63
CA PRO A 266 9.31 -3.41 18.06
C PRO A 266 9.30 -2.41 16.90
N ALA A 267 9.41 -2.90 15.66
CA ALA A 267 9.31 -2.14 14.44
C ALA A 267 8.78 -3.03 13.31
N VAL A 268 7.99 -2.47 12.40
CA VAL A 268 7.45 -3.19 11.24
C VAL A 268 7.58 -2.35 9.97
N PRO A 269 7.91 -2.97 8.82
CA PRO A 269 7.74 -2.29 7.55
C PRO A 269 6.26 -2.20 7.22
N TYR A 270 5.83 -1.03 6.74
CA TYR A 270 4.46 -0.75 6.37
C TYR A 270 4.47 0.37 5.30
N LEU A 271 3.79 0.16 4.18
CA LEU A 271 3.63 1.12 3.08
C LEU A 271 4.93 1.76 2.56
N GLY A 272 6.03 1.00 2.50
CA GLY A 272 7.33 1.48 2.02
C GLY A 272 8.17 2.23 3.07
N HIS A 273 7.69 2.29 4.31
CA HIS A 273 8.40 2.83 5.47
C HIS A 273 8.63 1.75 6.52
N VAL A 274 9.38 2.06 7.56
CA VAL A 274 9.46 1.27 8.78
C VAL A 274 9.03 2.14 9.94
N VAL A 275 7.99 1.69 10.65
CA VAL A 275 7.45 2.35 11.83
C VAL A 275 8.02 1.68 13.08
N SER A 276 8.35 2.49 14.07
CA SER A 276 8.91 2.05 15.34
C SER A 276 8.56 3.04 16.45
N GLY A 277 8.88 2.69 17.70
CA GLY A 277 8.71 3.60 18.84
C GLY A 277 9.53 4.90 18.73
N SER A 278 10.65 4.89 18.02
CA SER A 278 11.45 6.11 17.81
C SER A 278 10.91 7.00 16.68
N GLY A 279 10.02 6.49 15.84
CA GLY A 279 9.46 7.22 14.70
C GLY A 279 9.44 6.42 13.39
N ILE A 280 9.38 7.15 12.29
CA ILE A 280 9.26 6.66 10.92
C ILE A 280 10.60 6.78 10.21
N ARG A 281 11.00 5.74 9.49
CA ARG A 281 12.12 5.81 8.54
C ARG A 281 11.71 5.27 7.18
N ILE A 282 12.42 5.66 6.14
CA ILE A 282 12.26 5.05 4.81
C ILE A 282 12.73 3.59 4.88
N ALA A 283 12.01 2.67 4.25
CA ALA A 283 12.47 1.28 4.18
C ALA A 283 13.76 1.17 3.36
N ALA A 284 14.74 0.40 3.85
CA ALA A 284 16.03 0.22 3.16
C ALA A 284 15.86 -0.32 1.73
N SER A 285 14.85 -1.16 1.48
CA SER A 285 14.52 -1.64 0.13
C SER A 285 14.11 -0.52 -0.81
N ARG A 286 13.42 0.53 -0.32
CA ARG A 286 13.02 1.69 -1.12
C ARG A 286 14.20 2.61 -1.38
N VAL A 287 15.06 2.80 -0.37
CA VAL A 287 16.32 3.55 -0.53
C VAL A 287 17.19 2.89 -1.60
N ALA A 288 17.34 1.56 -1.56
CA ALA A 288 18.07 0.80 -2.58
C ALA A 288 17.41 0.91 -3.96
N GLU A 289 16.08 0.75 -4.05
CA GLU A 289 15.33 0.88 -5.31
C GLU A 289 15.58 2.23 -5.99
N ILE A 290 15.57 3.35 -5.24
CA ILE A 290 15.86 4.68 -5.80
C ILE A 290 17.37 4.86 -6.04
N GLY A 291 18.20 4.26 -5.18
CA GLY A 291 19.66 4.25 -5.28
C GLY A 291 20.18 3.54 -6.53
N ASP A 292 19.47 2.54 -7.03
CA ASP A 292 19.86 1.75 -8.21
C ASP A 292 19.33 2.37 -9.53
N VAL A 293 18.52 3.44 -9.46
CA VAL A 293 18.01 4.12 -10.66
C VAL A 293 19.17 4.72 -11.45
N GLU A 294 19.28 4.33 -12.71
CA GLU A 294 20.23 4.90 -13.67
C GLU A 294 19.85 6.33 -14.06
N ARG A 295 20.79 7.05 -14.67
CA ARG A 295 20.54 8.41 -15.17
C ARG A 295 19.42 8.37 -16.22
N PRO A 296 18.39 9.22 -16.11
CA PRO A 296 17.27 9.22 -17.03
C PRO A 296 17.66 9.80 -18.39
N THR A 297 17.33 9.09 -19.45
CA THR A 297 17.56 9.46 -20.86
C THR A 297 16.31 10.03 -21.54
N SER A 298 15.23 10.24 -20.78
CA SER A 298 13.99 10.87 -21.26
C SER A 298 13.24 11.57 -20.12
N GLY A 299 12.42 12.55 -20.47
CA GLY A 299 11.55 13.23 -19.49
C GLY A 299 10.57 12.28 -18.81
N ALA A 300 10.10 11.22 -19.48
CA ALA A 300 9.24 10.21 -18.88
C ALA A 300 9.96 9.42 -17.76
N GLN A 301 11.21 9.01 -17.99
CA GLN A 301 12.03 8.38 -16.95
C GLN A 301 12.34 9.36 -15.81
N LEU A 302 12.57 10.63 -16.13
CA LEU A 302 12.83 11.65 -15.13
C LEU A 302 11.60 11.94 -14.26
N GLN A 303 10.41 11.98 -14.85
CA GLN A 303 9.14 12.07 -14.13
C GLN A 303 8.93 10.87 -13.20
N ALA A 304 9.27 9.66 -13.66
CA ALA A 304 9.22 8.47 -12.82
C ALA A 304 10.19 8.57 -11.63
N PHE A 305 11.44 9.00 -11.87
CA PHE A 305 12.41 9.24 -10.81
C PHE A 305 11.94 10.29 -9.80
N LEU A 306 11.54 11.48 -10.26
CA LEU A 306 11.03 12.54 -9.40
C LEU A 306 9.76 12.13 -8.65
N GLY A 307 8.91 11.30 -9.25
CA GLY A 307 7.75 10.70 -8.59
C GLY A 307 8.13 9.80 -7.42
N MET A 308 9.15 8.95 -7.59
CA MET A 308 9.68 8.10 -6.51
C MET A 308 10.29 8.93 -5.39
N VAL A 309 11.04 9.98 -5.71
CA VAL A 309 11.64 10.88 -4.71
C VAL A 309 10.57 11.69 -3.97
N ASN A 310 9.54 12.16 -4.68
CA ASN A 310 8.45 12.92 -4.07
C ASN A 310 7.64 12.11 -3.06
N PHE A 311 7.57 10.78 -3.19
CA PHE A 311 6.94 9.88 -2.21
C PHE A 311 7.59 9.98 -0.82
N VAL A 312 8.89 10.26 -0.77
CA VAL A 312 9.69 10.35 0.47
C VAL A 312 10.18 11.77 0.75
N ARG A 313 9.55 12.78 0.14
CA ARG A 313 9.94 14.19 0.29
C ARG A 313 9.98 14.68 1.74
N ALA A 314 9.15 14.11 2.61
CA ALA A 314 9.04 14.51 4.01
C ALA A 314 10.33 14.26 4.81
N PHE A 315 11.25 13.47 4.27
CA PHE A 315 12.52 13.12 4.88
C PHE A 315 13.68 13.97 4.35
N ILE A 316 13.49 14.73 3.26
CA ILE A 316 14.56 15.46 2.57
C ILE A 316 14.33 16.96 2.71
N PRO A 317 15.19 17.68 3.44
CA PRO A 317 15.11 19.14 3.52
C PRO A 317 15.38 19.77 2.16
N CYS A 318 14.68 20.87 1.85
CA CYS A 318 14.89 21.68 0.64
C CYS A 318 14.87 20.89 -0.69
N LEU A 319 14.16 19.76 -0.75
CA LEU A 319 14.10 18.89 -1.93
C LEU A 319 13.72 19.65 -3.21
N ALA A 320 12.79 20.60 -3.13
CA ALA A 320 12.38 21.39 -4.29
C ALA A 320 13.53 22.20 -4.92
N THR A 321 14.45 22.71 -4.10
CA THR A 321 15.65 23.40 -4.59
C THR A 321 16.64 22.39 -5.18
N LEU A 322 16.86 21.27 -4.50
CA LEU A 322 17.75 20.19 -4.97
C LEU A 322 17.30 19.62 -6.32
N ALA A 323 15.99 19.41 -6.49
CA ALA A 323 15.42 18.82 -7.70
C ALA A 323 15.20 19.84 -8.83
N ALA A 324 15.43 21.13 -8.61
CA ALA A 324 15.10 22.17 -9.60
C ALA A 324 15.79 21.99 -10.97
N PRO A 325 17.09 21.62 -11.07
CA PRO A 325 17.73 21.38 -12.36
C PRO A 325 17.08 20.23 -13.13
N LEU A 326 16.70 19.18 -12.40
CA LEU A 326 16.04 18.00 -12.96
C LEU A 326 14.59 18.30 -13.36
N ASP A 327 13.83 19.02 -12.53
CA ASP A 327 12.43 19.35 -12.81
C ASP A 327 12.28 20.17 -14.12
N ALA A 328 13.30 20.97 -14.47
CA ALA A 328 13.34 21.72 -15.72
C ALA A 328 13.35 20.84 -16.98
N LEU A 329 13.87 19.61 -16.89
CA LEU A 329 13.98 18.66 -18.00
C LEU A 329 12.82 17.66 -18.08
N ARG A 330 11.86 17.72 -17.15
CA ARG A 330 10.81 16.69 -17.01
C ARG A 330 9.89 16.55 -18.22
N LEU A 331 9.80 17.58 -19.07
CA LEU A 331 8.94 17.59 -20.27
C LEU A 331 9.73 17.31 -21.56
N THR A 332 11.04 17.11 -21.46
CA THR A 332 11.91 16.86 -22.62
C THR A 332 11.69 15.43 -23.13
N LYS A 333 11.54 15.26 -24.46
CA LYS A 333 11.29 13.93 -25.05
C LYS A 333 12.47 12.97 -24.87
N SER A 334 13.68 13.45 -25.15
CA SER A 334 14.93 12.71 -25.03
C SER A 334 15.97 13.59 -24.34
N ILE A 335 16.76 12.99 -23.46
CA ILE A 335 17.84 13.65 -22.74
C ILE A 335 19.14 12.98 -23.17
N ASP A 336 19.96 13.71 -23.93
CA ASP A 336 21.31 13.26 -24.24
C ASP A 336 22.23 13.65 -23.07
N LEU A 337 22.78 12.64 -22.41
CA LEU A 337 23.66 12.82 -21.25
C LEU A 337 25.04 13.39 -21.64
N ASN A 338 25.41 13.33 -22.92
CA ASN A 338 26.65 13.91 -23.43
C ASN A 338 26.48 15.38 -23.84
N ASP A 339 25.25 15.80 -24.12
CA ASP A 339 24.95 17.19 -24.45
C ASP A 339 24.84 18.04 -23.19
N ARG A 340 25.91 18.78 -22.89
CA ARG A 340 25.99 19.66 -21.71
C ARG A 340 25.08 20.88 -21.79
N SER A 341 24.45 21.16 -22.93
CA SER A 341 23.39 22.18 -23.02
C SER A 341 22.06 21.68 -22.47
N VAL A 342 21.84 20.35 -22.44
CA VAL A 342 20.65 19.70 -21.93
C VAL A 342 20.91 19.11 -20.54
N TRP A 343 21.89 18.21 -20.40
CA TRP A 343 22.30 17.64 -19.11
C TRP A 343 23.52 18.40 -18.55
N THR A 344 23.23 19.48 -17.84
CA THR A 344 24.24 20.33 -17.21
C THR A 344 24.94 19.61 -16.05
N GLU A 345 26.08 20.14 -15.61
CA GLU A 345 26.77 19.66 -14.40
C GLU A 345 25.86 19.71 -13.17
N SER A 346 25.05 20.76 -13.03
CA SER A 346 24.05 20.89 -11.98
C SER A 346 22.97 19.80 -12.00
N CYS A 347 22.67 19.20 -13.15
CA CYS A 347 21.77 18.04 -13.21
C CYS A 347 22.41 16.79 -12.60
N ASP A 348 23.70 16.56 -12.86
CA ASP A 348 24.42 15.43 -12.29
C ASP A 348 24.59 15.58 -10.78
N GLU A 349 24.99 16.77 -10.33
CA GLU A 349 25.07 17.11 -8.91
C GLU A 349 23.73 16.94 -8.20
N ALA A 350 22.64 17.45 -8.78
CA ALA A 350 21.30 17.29 -8.22
C ALA A 350 20.89 15.81 -8.13
N PHE A 351 21.14 15.02 -9.18
CA PHE A 351 20.81 13.60 -9.22
C PHE A 351 21.54 12.82 -8.12
N VAL A 352 22.85 13.03 -7.98
CA VAL A 352 23.67 12.40 -6.95
C VAL A 352 23.29 12.90 -5.54
N ALA A 353 23.11 14.21 -5.37
CA ALA A 353 22.75 14.82 -4.09
C ALA A 353 21.42 14.29 -3.55
N ILE A 354 20.40 14.12 -4.42
CA ILE A 354 19.11 13.55 -4.02
C ILE A 354 19.28 12.10 -3.53
N LYS A 355 20.06 11.28 -4.24
CA LYS A 355 20.31 9.88 -3.86
C LYS A 355 21.08 9.80 -2.53
N ASN A 356 22.05 10.67 -2.33
CA ASN A 356 22.78 10.78 -1.07
C ASN A 356 21.89 11.26 0.09
N ALA A 357 21.03 12.25 -0.15
CA ALA A 357 20.08 12.74 0.85
C ALA A 357 19.07 11.66 1.27
N LEU A 358 18.64 10.81 0.33
CA LEU A 358 17.80 9.64 0.62
C LEU A 358 18.52 8.61 1.48
N ALA A 359 19.78 8.31 1.18
CA ALA A 359 20.58 7.37 1.96
C ALA A 359 20.86 7.88 3.38
N ALA A 360 21.03 9.19 3.54
CA ALA A 360 21.26 9.87 4.81
C ALA A 360 19.96 10.36 5.49
N ALA A 361 18.79 9.96 4.98
CA ALA A 361 17.51 10.43 5.48
C ALA A 361 17.33 10.16 6.98
N PRO A 362 16.96 11.16 7.79
CA PRO A 362 16.79 10.98 9.23
C PRO A 362 15.54 10.16 9.55
N VAL A 363 15.45 9.72 10.81
CA VAL A 363 14.18 9.22 11.36
C VAL A 363 13.28 10.42 11.65
N LEU A 364 12.06 10.41 11.13
CA LEU A 364 11.03 11.36 11.53
C LEU A 364 10.43 10.91 12.85
N ALA A 365 10.61 11.71 13.89
CA ALA A 365 10.19 11.43 15.25
C ALA A 365 8.73 11.81 15.46
N LYS A 366 8.08 11.14 16.42
CA LYS A 366 6.77 11.58 16.91
C LYS A 366 6.89 12.98 17.54
N PRO A 367 5.99 13.92 17.20
CA PRO A 367 5.86 15.18 17.90
C PRO A 367 5.59 14.96 19.39
N ASP A 368 6.35 15.65 20.25
CA ASP A 368 6.03 15.79 21.66
C ASP A 368 5.34 17.13 21.88
N TRP A 369 4.02 17.11 22.07
CA TRP A 369 3.23 18.33 22.24
C TRP A 369 3.56 19.12 23.51
N ALA A 370 4.27 18.54 24.47
CA ALA A 370 4.74 19.24 25.67
C ALA A 370 6.07 19.98 25.46
N ALA A 371 6.80 19.69 24.37
CA ALA A 371 8.09 20.29 24.06
C ALA A 371 7.96 21.44 23.05
N PRO A 372 8.85 22.46 23.10
CA PRO A 372 8.84 23.53 22.12
C PRO A 372 9.17 23.00 20.72
N PHE A 373 8.48 23.55 19.73
CA PHE A 373 8.75 23.30 18.32
C PHE A 373 9.70 24.38 17.78
N TYR A 374 10.64 23.95 16.95
CA TYR A 374 11.54 24.83 16.22
C TYR A 374 11.34 24.63 14.73
N VAL A 375 11.37 25.73 13.98
CA VAL A 375 11.28 25.73 12.53
C VAL A 375 12.53 26.38 11.98
N ALA A 376 13.23 25.67 11.10
CA ALA A 376 14.27 26.24 10.27
C ALA A 376 13.71 26.41 8.86
N THR A 377 13.83 27.61 8.29
CA THR A 377 13.40 27.91 6.92
C THR A 377 14.57 28.35 6.08
N ASP A 378 14.51 28.05 4.79
CA ASP A 378 15.47 28.51 3.80
C ASP A 378 14.75 28.83 2.49
N ALA A 379 15.19 29.88 1.80
CA ALA A 379 14.59 30.37 0.58
C ALA A 379 15.65 30.63 -0.51
N SER A 380 15.55 29.90 -1.62
CA SER A 380 16.44 30.07 -2.77
C SER A 380 15.77 30.89 -3.89
N ALA A 381 16.47 31.06 -5.02
CA ALA A 381 15.89 31.68 -6.21
C ALA A 381 14.85 30.78 -6.90
N VAL A 382 14.84 29.49 -6.60
CA VAL A 382 14.02 28.48 -7.30
C VAL A 382 12.99 27.80 -6.41
N GLY A 383 13.21 27.77 -5.09
CA GLY A 383 12.36 27.03 -4.15
C GLY A 383 12.48 27.49 -2.70
N LEU A 384 11.57 27.00 -1.88
CA LEU A 384 11.52 27.18 -0.44
C LEU A 384 11.67 25.83 0.25
N GLY A 385 12.31 25.81 1.40
CA GLY A 385 12.38 24.66 2.30
C GLY A 385 12.09 25.08 3.73
N ALA A 386 11.52 24.16 4.48
CA ALA A 386 11.41 24.27 5.92
C ALA A 386 11.52 22.90 6.59
N VAL A 387 12.04 22.90 7.81
CA VAL A 387 12.17 21.72 8.64
C VAL A 387 11.57 22.04 10.00
N LEU A 388 10.58 21.24 10.40
CA LEU A 388 10.04 21.25 11.75
C LEU A 388 10.80 20.21 12.59
N PHE A 389 11.32 20.64 13.73
CA PHE A 389 12.09 19.76 14.63
C PHE A 389 11.90 20.15 16.09
N GLN A 390 12.28 19.23 16.98
CA GLN A 390 12.33 19.42 18.43
C GLN A 390 13.73 19.08 18.96
N GLY A 391 14.00 19.41 20.22
CA GLY A 391 15.32 19.17 20.84
C GLY A 391 16.27 20.35 20.66
N SER A 392 17.56 20.06 20.49
CA SER A 392 18.59 21.08 20.28
C SER A 392 19.01 21.14 18.81
N ARG A 393 19.70 22.22 18.42
CA ARG A 393 20.27 22.37 17.08
C ARG A 393 21.33 21.30 16.78
N ASP A 394 22.08 20.86 17.79
CA ASP A 394 23.15 19.86 17.65
C ASP A 394 22.62 18.41 17.65
N SER A 395 21.41 18.20 18.17
CA SER A 395 20.74 16.90 18.16
C SER A 395 19.25 17.08 17.84
N PRO A 396 18.92 17.44 16.58
CA PRO A 396 17.55 17.70 16.19
C PRO A 396 16.76 16.40 16.09
N ARG A 397 15.59 16.39 16.72
CA ARG A 397 14.55 15.40 16.47
C ARG A 397 13.66 15.92 15.35
N TYR A 398 13.98 15.53 14.13
CA TYR A 398 13.23 15.93 12.94
C TYR A 398 11.79 15.40 13.01
N ILE A 399 10.81 16.27 12.81
CA ILE A 399 9.39 15.91 12.76
C ILE A 399 8.97 15.75 11.30
N VAL A 400 9.21 16.78 10.49
CA VAL A 400 8.87 16.76 9.06
C VAL A 400 9.71 17.78 8.29
N CYS A 401 10.09 17.43 7.07
CA CYS A 401 10.64 18.36 6.08
C CYS A 401 9.58 18.72 5.06
N VAL A 402 9.46 20.00 4.72
CA VAL A 402 8.57 20.49 3.66
C VAL A 402 9.36 21.37 2.70
N SER A 403 9.03 21.29 1.43
CA SER A 403 9.66 22.15 0.42
C SER A 403 8.72 22.36 -0.76
N ARG A 404 8.84 23.47 -1.48
CA ARG A 404 8.11 23.68 -2.74
C ARG A 404 8.90 24.57 -3.69
N ALA A 405 8.66 24.41 -4.98
CA ALA A 405 9.17 25.35 -5.97
C ALA A 405 8.46 26.71 -5.82
N LEU A 406 9.18 27.79 -6.16
CA LEU A 406 8.59 29.11 -6.31
C LEU A 406 7.83 29.18 -7.64
N SER A 407 6.64 29.78 -7.60
CA SER A 407 5.90 30.16 -8.80
C SER A 407 6.66 31.24 -9.58
N THR A 408 6.30 31.43 -10.85
CA THR A 408 6.92 32.44 -11.73
C THR A 408 6.92 33.84 -11.11
N SER A 409 5.82 34.23 -10.46
CA SER A 409 5.71 35.54 -9.80
C SER A 409 6.55 35.63 -8.52
N GLU A 410 6.62 34.55 -7.74
CA GLU A 410 7.38 34.53 -6.48
C GLU A 410 8.91 34.54 -6.73
N ARG A 411 9.38 34.04 -7.88
CA ARG A 411 10.80 34.12 -8.27
C ARG A 411 11.29 35.56 -8.42
N ASN A 412 10.38 36.50 -8.75
CA ASN A 412 10.69 37.92 -8.88
C ASN A 412 10.73 38.66 -7.54
N TYR A 413 10.44 37.98 -6.42
CA TYR A 413 10.54 38.58 -5.10
C TYR A 413 12.00 38.86 -4.72
N SER A 414 12.23 39.97 -4.03
CA SER A 414 13.52 40.25 -3.39
C SER A 414 13.87 39.14 -2.40
N ALA A 415 15.15 38.97 -2.08
CA ALA A 415 15.62 37.95 -1.14
C ALA A 415 14.83 38.00 0.19
N THR A 416 14.68 39.19 0.78
CA THR A 416 13.91 39.39 2.03
C THR A 416 12.45 38.95 1.92
N LYS A 417 11.79 39.20 0.77
CA LYS A 417 10.41 38.75 0.54
C LYS A 417 10.34 37.23 0.37
N ARG A 418 11.35 36.60 -0.22
CA ARG A 418 11.43 35.14 -0.34
C ARG A 418 11.66 34.46 1.02
N GLU A 419 12.51 35.02 1.87
CA GLU A 419 12.69 34.57 3.25
C GLU A 419 11.37 34.63 4.05
N LEU A 420 10.67 35.77 3.99
CA LEU A 420 9.36 35.92 4.64
C LEU A 420 8.33 34.92 4.09
N LEU A 421 8.34 34.68 2.78
CA LEU A 421 7.48 33.68 2.16
C LEU A 421 7.82 32.26 2.62
N GLY A 422 9.10 31.96 2.86
CA GLY A 422 9.56 30.71 3.47
C GLY A 422 8.96 30.49 4.86
N LEU A 423 8.99 31.51 5.71
CA LEU A 423 8.34 31.49 7.04
C LEU A 423 6.82 31.28 6.94
N ILE A 424 6.13 32.04 6.08
CA ILE A 424 4.69 31.90 5.87
C ILE A 424 4.35 30.50 5.34
N PHE A 425 5.15 29.97 4.43
CA PHE A 425 4.99 28.62 3.89
C PHE A 425 5.13 27.57 4.99
N ALA A 426 6.16 27.69 5.84
CA ALA A 426 6.40 26.76 6.94
C ALA A 426 5.25 26.75 7.96
N LEU A 427 4.70 27.92 8.30
CA LEU A 427 3.60 28.01 9.28
C LEU A 427 2.25 27.50 8.74
N ARG A 428 2.05 27.51 7.42
CA ARG A 428 0.82 27.02 6.77
C ARG A 428 0.82 25.51 6.54
N LYS A 429 1.98 24.89 6.55
CA LYS A 429 2.17 23.46 6.35
C LYS A 429 2.23 22.76 7.68
#